data_AF-A0A3D4EI92-F1
#
_entry.id   AF-A0A3D4EI92-F1
#
_cell.length_a   1.000
_cell.length_b   1.000
_cell.length_c   1.000
_cell.angle_alpha   90.00
_cell.angle_beta   90.00
_cell.angle_gamma   90.00
#
_symmetry.space_group_name_H-M   'P 1'
#
loop_
_entity.id
_entity.type
_entity.pdbx_description
1 polymer ?
#
loop_
_entity_poly.entity_id
_entity_poly.type
_entity_poly.pdbx_seq_one_letter_code
_entity_poly.pdbx_strand_id
1 'polypeptide(L)'
;RSFCERIGVNKVPSTIEFSFLEHCLRDDLNENAQRAMAVLRPVKLTITNYPEGASELLSIENNPNDPETGSREVSFSRNLYIEADDFLETPVPKYKRLYP
;
A
#
# COMPACT_ATOMS: atom_id res chain seq x y z
N ARG A 1 -2.43 -16.84 15.40
CA ARG A 1 -1.90 -18.02 16.15
C ARG A 1 -0.39 -18.18 15.95
N SER A 2 0.10 -17.96 14.73
CA SER A 2 1.54 -17.94 14.35
C SER A 2 2.50 -17.39 15.42
N PHE A 3 2.25 -16.21 16.01
CA PHE A 3 3.12 -15.66 17.06
C PHE A 3 3.30 -16.62 18.26
N CYS A 4 2.20 -17.10 18.85
CA CYS A 4 2.24 -18.02 20.00
C CYS A 4 2.94 -19.34 19.65
N GLU A 5 2.77 -19.83 18.42
CA GLU A 5 3.43 -21.04 17.94
C GLU A 5 4.95 -20.84 17.79
N ARG A 6 5.38 -19.69 17.30
CA ARG A 6 6.81 -19.38 17.09
C ARG A 6 7.57 -19.09 18.39
N ILE A 7 6.95 -18.44 19.37
CA ILE A 7 7.62 -18.19 20.67
C ILE A 7 7.69 -19.45 21.54
N GLY A 8 6.83 -20.43 21.29
CA GLY A 8 6.76 -21.68 22.03
C GLY A 8 6.36 -21.51 23.49
N VAL A 9 6.60 -22.56 24.28
CA VAL A 9 6.31 -22.58 25.73
C VAL A 9 7.57 -23.04 26.47
N ASN A 10 8.05 -22.22 27.40
CA ASN A 10 9.20 -22.52 28.24
C ASN A 10 8.85 -22.32 29.73
N LYS A 11 9.66 -22.88 30.62
CA LYS A 11 9.52 -22.71 32.09
C LYS A 11 10.35 -21.54 32.64
N VAL A 12 11.04 -20.81 31.76
CA VAL A 12 11.95 -19.73 32.11
C VAL A 12 11.28 -18.41 31.73
N PRO A 13 11.26 -17.39 32.62
CA PRO A 13 10.73 -16.09 32.25
C PRO A 13 11.53 -15.49 31.10
N SER A 14 10.83 -15.12 30.03
CA SER A 14 11.41 -14.48 28.84
C SER A 14 10.47 -13.39 28.34
N THR A 15 11.02 -12.24 27.96
CA THR A 15 10.29 -11.15 27.31
C THR A 15 10.57 -11.20 25.82
N ILE A 16 9.51 -11.17 25.01
CA ILE A 16 9.62 -11.14 23.55
C ILE A 16 9.40 -9.70 23.08
N GLU A 17 10.26 -9.25 22.17
CA GLU A 17 10.16 -7.93 21.57
C GLU A 17 8.86 -7.77 20.79
N PHE A 18 8.23 -6.59 20.92
CA PHE A 18 6.99 -6.27 20.23
C PHE A 18 7.12 -6.36 18.70
N SER A 19 8.31 -6.05 18.18
CA SER A 19 8.63 -6.16 16.75
C SER A 19 8.41 -7.57 16.19
N PHE A 20 8.57 -8.63 17.00
CA PHE A 20 8.32 -10.00 16.57
C PHE A 20 6.84 -10.28 16.35
N LEU A 21 5.98 -9.70 17.20
CA LEU A 21 4.53 -9.75 17.00
C LEU A 21 4.14 -9.00 15.72
N GLU A 22 4.69 -7.82 15.50
CA GLU A 22 4.43 -7.07 14.27
C GLU A 22 4.88 -7.84 13.02
N HIS A 23 6.03 -8.50 13.07
CA HIS A 23 6.51 -9.33 11.96
C HIS A 23 5.52 -10.46 11.65
N CYS A 24 5.05 -11.19 12.67
CA CYS A 24 4.06 -12.26 12.47
C CYS A 24 2.76 -11.73 11.85
N LEU A 25 2.34 -10.52 12.23
CA LEU A 25 1.16 -9.87 11.64
C LEU A 25 1.41 -9.41 10.20
N ARG A 26 2.57 -8.81 9.92
CA ARG A 26 2.94 -8.34 8.57
C ARG A 26 3.07 -9.50 7.60
N ASP A 27 3.65 -10.63 8.02
CA ASP A 27 3.72 -11.84 7.20
C ASP A 27 2.32 -12.31 6.78
N ASP A 28 1.40 -12.41 7.73
CA ASP A 28 0.03 -12.86 7.47
C ASP A 28 -0.75 -11.90 6.55
N LEU A 29 -0.63 -10.59 6.79
CA LEU A 29 -1.29 -9.58 5.96
C LEU A 29 -0.67 -9.50 4.56
N ASN A 30 0.64 -9.69 4.42
CA ASN A 30 1.29 -9.71 3.12
C ASN A 30 0.77 -10.84 2.23
N GLU A 31 0.51 -12.01 2.80
CA GLU A 31 -0.02 -13.14 2.03
C GLU A 31 -1.51 -12.99 1.75
N ASN A 32 -2.32 -12.58 2.74
CA ASN A 32 -3.77 -12.71 2.64
C ASN A 32 -4.53 -11.41 2.34
N ALA A 33 -3.97 -10.23 2.64
CA ALA A 33 -4.75 -8.99 2.57
C ALA A 33 -4.91 -8.49 1.13
N GLN A 34 -6.10 -8.01 0.78
CA GLN A 34 -6.31 -7.32 -0.49
C GLN A 34 -5.68 -5.91 -0.44
N ARG A 35 -4.95 -5.54 -1.49
CA ARG A 35 -4.28 -4.25 -1.66
C ARG A 35 -5.29 -3.22 -2.08
N ALA A 36 -5.35 -2.08 -1.41
CA ALA A 36 -6.21 -0.95 -1.78
C ALA A 36 -5.36 0.32 -1.98
N MET A 37 -5.86 1.26 -2.78
CA MET A 37 -5.28 2.60 -2.90
C MET A 37 -6.01 3.53 -1.93
N ALA A 38 -5.25 4.24 -1.10
CA ALA A 38 -5.75 5.26 -0.19
C ALA A 38 -4.73 6.41 -0.16
N VAL A 39 -5.25 7.63 -0.03
CA VAL A 39 -4.45 8.85 0.09
C VAL A 39 -4.79 9.49 1.43
N LEU A 40 -3.81 9.56 2.34
CA LEU A 40 -3.95 10.06 3.70
C LEU A 40 -3.78 11.57 3.78
N ARG A 41 -2.83 12.13 3.01
CA ARG A 41 -2.59 13.58 2.90
C ARG A 41 -2.82 14.03 1.46
N PRO A 42 -4.09 14.27 1.06
CA PRO A 42 -4.43 14.48 -0.33
C PRO A 42 -3.93 15.81 -0.89
N VAL A 43 -3.21 15.73 -2.00
CA VAL A 43 -2.92 16.85 -2.90
C VAL A 43 -3.61 16.59 -4.23
N LYS A 44 -4.37 17.60 -4.70
CA LYS A 44 -5.08 17.51 -5.98
C LYS A 44 -4.08 17.57 -7.13
N LEU A 45 -4.13 16.57 -8.00
CA LEU A 45 -3.37 16.49 -9.23
C LEU A 45 -4.33 16.60 -10.43
N THR A 46 -4.01 17.49 -11.38
CA THR A 46 -4.80 17.68 -12.60
C THR A 46 -3.96 17.36 -13.81
N ILE A 47 -4.38 16.38 -14.61
CA ILE A 47 -3.72 15.97 -15.85
C ILE A 47 -4.20 16.89 -16.97
N THR A 48 -3.34 17.80 -17.44
CA THR A 48 -3.74 18.88 -18.36
C THR A 48 -4.12 18.37 -19.75
N ASN A 49 -3.53 17.26 -20.20
CA ASN A 49 -3.78 16.64 -21.51
C ASN A 49 -4.89 15.57 -21.52
N TYR A 50 -5.61 15.36 -20.42
CA TYR A 50 -6.72 14.40 -20.36
C TYR A 50 -8.08 15.07 -20.65
N PRO A 51 -8.98 14.48 -21.47
CA PRO A 51 -10.26 15.13 -21.80
C PRO A 51 -11.13 15.44 -20.58
N GLU A 52 -11.83 16.58 -20.60
CA GLU A 52 -12.74 16.96 -19.53
C GLU A 52 -14.00 16.08 -19.54
N GLY A 53 -14.44 15.63 -18.37
CA GLY A 53 -15.61 14.75 -18.22
C GLY A 53 -15.39 13.29 -18.63
N ALA A 54 -14.23 12.93 -19.17
CA ALA A 54 -13.87 11.55 -19.45
C ALA A 54 -13.38 10.81 -18.20
N SER A 55 -13.68 9.52 -18.13
CA SER A 55 -13.13 8.58 -17.14
C SER A 55 -12.99 7.19 -17.76
N GLU A 56 -11.99 6.44 -17.34
CA GLU A 56 -11.80 5.05 -17.73
C GLU A 56 -11.70 4.15 -16.50
N LEU A 57 -12.09 2.89 -16.66
CA LEU A 57 -11.96 1.87 -15.62
C LEU A 57 -10.69 1.05 -15.87
N LEU A 58 -9.79 1.07 -14.90
CA LEU A 58 -8.56 0.30 -14.92
C LEU A 58 -8.74 -0.96 -14.08
N SER A 59 -8.42 -2.12 -14.65
CA SER A 59 -8.41 -3.38 -13.91
C SER A 59 -7.11 -3.51 -13.13
N ILE A 60 -7.22 -3.65 -11.81
CA ILE A 60 -6.10 -3.74 -10.87
C ILE A 60 -6.24 -5.00 -10.03
N GLU A 61 -5.17 -5.77 -9.91
CA GLU A 61 -5.11 -6.99 -9.10
C GLU A 61 -5.39 -6.70 -7.62
N ASN A 62 -6.18 -7.56 -6.96
CA ASN A 62 -6.47 -7.42 -5.55
C ASN A 62 -5.28 -7.85 -4.68
N ASN A 63 -4.55 -8.88 -5.07
CA ASN A 63 -3.35 -9.33 -4.37
C ASN A 63 -2.29 -9.81 -5.38
N PRO A 64 -1.13 -9.15 -5.49
CA PRO A 64 -0.08 -9.57 -6.42
C PRO A 64 0.57 -10.91 -6.04
N ASN A 65 0.45 -11.35 -4.78
CA ASN A 65 0.97 -12.63 -4.32
C ASN A 65 -0.04 -13.77 -4.50
N ASP A 66 -1.32 -13.45 -4.76
CA ASP A 66 -2.40 -14.43 -4.91
C ASP A 66 -3.34 -14.05 -6.07
N PRO A 67 -3.03 -14.53 -7.29
CA PRO A 67 -3.85 -14.28 -8.49
C PRO A 67 -5.31 -14.76 -8.36
N GLU A 68 -5.60 -15.74 -7.50
CA GLU A 68 -6.96 -16.27 -7.31
C GLU A 68 -7.89 -15.26 -6.63
N THR A 69 -7.34 -14.23 -5.97
CA THR A 69 -8.13 -13.12 -5.42
C THR A 69 -8.73 -12.18 -6.49
N GLY A 70 -8.36 -12.39 -7.76
CA GLY A 70 -8.88 -11.66 -8.91
C GLY A 70 -8.46 -10.19 -8.96
N SER A 71 -9.20 -9.42 -9.74
CA SER A 71 -8.99 -7.98 -9.93
C SER A 71 -10.25 -7.18 -9.62
N ARG A 72 -10.07 -5.86 -9.49
CA ARG A 72 -11.16 -4.89 -9.35
C ARG A 72 -10.95 -3.74 -10.33
N GLU A 73 -12.04 -3.08 -10.67
CA GLU A 73 -12.00 -1.87 -11.48
C GLU A 73 -11.82 -0.63 -10.61
N VAL A 74 -10.93 0.26 -11.03
CA VAL A 74 -10.71 1.57 -10.42
C VAL A 74 -10.85 2.66 -11.47
N SER A 75 -11.57 3.73 -11.14
CA SER A 75 -11.75 4.86 -12.03
C SER A 75 -10.50 5.73 -12.11
N PHE A 76 -10.09 6.04 -13.33
CA PHE A 76 -9.07 7.02 -13.65
C PHE A 76 -9.71 8.19 -14.40
N SER A 77 -9.32 9.42 -14.08
CA SER A 77 -9.90 10.62 -14.67
C SER A 77 -8.90 11.78 -14.68
N ARG A 78 -9.31 12.91 -15.26
CA ARG A 78 -8.52 14.16 -15.32
C ARG A 78 -8.08 14.67 -13.94
N ASN A 79 -8.90 14.49 -12.90
CA ASN A 79 -8.64 14.99 -11.56
C ASN A 79 -8.40 13.82 -10.61
N LEU A 80 -7.22 13.80 -10.00
CA LEU A 80 -6.76 12.74 -9.11
C LEU A 80 -6.29 13.33 -7.77
N TYR A 81 -6.06 12.44 -6.82
CA TYR A 81 -5.38 12.76 -5.57
C TYR A 81 -4.11 11.92 -5.47
N ILE A 82 -3.04 12.54 -4.99
CA ILE A 82 -1.78 11.88 -4.62
C ILE A 82 -1.44 12.22 -3.17
N GLU A 83 -0.55 11.45 -2.56
CA GLU A 83 0.01 11.82 -1.26
C GLU A 83 0.86 13.09 -1.39
N ALA A 84 0.77 13.97 -0.40
CA ALA A 84 1.60 15.17 -0.35
C ALA A 84 3.10 14.85 -0.44
N ASP A 85 3.54 13.74 0.17
CA ASP A 85 4.94 13.32 0.21
C ASP A 85 5.40 12.69 -1.12
N ASP A 86 4.48 12.45 -2.06
CA ASP A 86 4.78 11.87 -3.38
C ASP A 86 5.16 12.92 -4.42
N PHE A 87 5.16 14.20 -4.05
CA PHE A 87 5.69 15.30 -4.85
C PHE A 87 6.73 16.13 -4.10
N LEU A 88 7.85 16.45 -4.76
CA LEU A 88 8.83 17.43 -4.28
C LEU A 88 9.27 18.34 -5.42
N GLU A 89 9.27 19.66 -5.18
CA GLU A 89 9.78 20.66 -6.13
C GLU A 89 11.30 20.53 -6.35
N THR A 90 12.04 20.23 -5.28
CA THR A 90 13.48 19.95 -5.35
C THR A 90 13.74 18.53 -4.83
N PRO A 91 14.16 17.58 -5.69
CA PRO A 91 14.36 16.20 -5.28
C PRO A 91 15.59 16.05 -4.39
N VAL A 92 15.52 15.13 -3.44
CA VAL A 92 16.66 14.67 -2.63
C VAL A 92 17.29 13.42 -3.25
N PRO A 93 18.57 13.10 -2.98
CA PRO A 93 19.17 11.85 -3.45
C PRO A 93 18.32 10.64 -3.07
N LYS A 94 18.11 9.72 -4.02
CA LYS A 94 17.26 8.52 -3.89
C LYS A 94 15.75 8.78 -3.83
N TYR A 95 15.27 10.00 -4.12
CA TYR A 95 13.86 10.25 -4.33
C TYR A 95 13.37 9.58 -5.63
N LYS A 96 12.33 8.73 -5.54
CA LYS A 96 11.81 7.90 -6.64
C LYS A 96 10.35 8.22 -6.99
N ARG A 97 9.87 9.40 -6.62
CA ARG A 97 8.47 9.82 -6.79
C ARG A 97 8.40 11.02 -7.75
N LEU A 98 7.33 11.81 -7.73
CA LEU A 98 7.11 12.90 -8.69
C LEU A 98 7.96 14.14 -8.36
N TYR A 99 8.69 14.67 -9.33
CA TYR A 99 9.43 15.93 -9.24
C TYR A 99 9.50 16.60 -10.63
N PRO A 100 9.78 17.92 -10.71
CA PRO A 100 9.91 18.65 -11.98
C PRO A 100 11.02 18.15 -12.91
#